data_AF-A0A7J4CYC9-F1
#
_entry.id   AF-A0A7J4CYC9-F1
#
_cell.length_a   1.000
_cell.length_b   1.000
_cell.length_c   1.000
_cell.angle_alpha   90.00
_cell.angle_beta   90.00
_cell.angle_gamma   90.00
#
_symmetry.space_group_name_H-M   'P 1'
#
loop_
_entity.id
_entity.type
_entity.pdbx_description
1 polymer ?
#
loop_
_entity_poly.entity_id
_entity_poly.type
_entity_poly.pdbx_seq_one_letter_code
_entity_poly.pdbx_strand_id
1 'polypeptide(L)'
;MFDFKKIESFAPFCISCLGRAVGRVGFGLDNRERGLEMLNQFELQEDTVLEDLICAESGCRICDGLIGDIENFIEMVLEDFSKFSLSTFKIGTIVDNEILEKEIEFQSIFGEGLSESIKSQLNREIGIGVYNKSGI
;
A
#
# COMPACT_ATOMS: atom_id res chain seq x y z
N MET A 1 10.87 -8.31 -19.02
CA MET A 1 11.96 -7.69 -18.23
C MET A 1 11.44 -6.35 -17.77
N PHE A 2 11.53 -6.06 -16.47
CA PHE A 2 11.03 -4.79 -15.93
C PHE A 2 11.92 -3.64 -16.39
N ASP A 3 11.34 -2.46 -16.59
CA ASP A 3 12.08 -1.26 -16.95
C ASP A 3 12.65 -0.62 -15.67
N PHE A 4 13.80 -1.12 -15.22
CA PHE A 4 14.41 -0.73 -13.93
C PHE A 4 14.69 0.76 -13.83
N LYS A 5 15.12 1.41 -14.91
CA LYS A 5 15.33 2.86 -14.94
C LYS A 5 14.05 3.64 -14.66
N LYS A 6 12.90 3.13 -15.12
CA LYS A 6 11.60 3.70 -14.75
C LYS A 6 11.23 3.41 -13.32
N ILE A 7 11.55 2.24 -12.77
CA ILE A 7 11.25 1.94 -11.37
C ILE A 7 12.07 2.86 -10.44
N GLU A 8 13.37 3.01 -10.72
CA GLU A 8 14.28 3.88 -9.97
C GLU A 8 13.82 5.35 -9.92
N SER A 9 13.17 5.85 -10.97
CA SER A 9 12.71 7.25 -11.00
C SER A 9 11.60 7.55 -9.97
N PHE A 10 10.92 6.52 -9.45
CA PHE A 10 9.93 6.63 -8.38
C PHE A 10 10.51 6.40 -6.99
N ALA A 11 11.76 5.95 -6.89
CA ALA A 11 12.41 5.70 -5.61
C ALA A 11 12.59 6.98 -4.79
N PRO A 12 12.58 6.89 -3.45
CA PRO A 12 12.30 5.68 -2.69
C PRO A 12 10.79 5.44 -2.50
N PHE A 13 10.39 4.18 -2.41
CA PHE A 13 9.01 3.76 -2.14
C PHE A 13 8.96 2.63 -1.11
N CYS A 14 7.88 2.53 -0.35
CA CYS A 14 7.76 1.46 0.63
C CYS A 14 7.43 0.12 -0.04
N ILE A 15 7.75 -0.96 0.66
CA ILE A 15 7.56 -2.32 0.17
C ILE A 15 6.08 -2.61 -0.17
N SER A 16 5.15 -2.07 0.61
CA SER A 16 3.71 -2.21 0.35
C SER A 16 3.26 -1.52 -0.93
N CYS A 17 3.87 -0.38 -1.31
CA CYS A 17 3.61 0.26 -2.60
C CYS A 17 4.11 -0.59 -3.76
N LEU A 18 5.29 -1.19 -3.64
CA LEU A 18 5.82 -2.14 -4.63
C LEU A 18 4.88 -3.34 -4.80
N GLY A 19 4.41 -3.93 -3.70
CA GLY A 19 3.46 -5.04 -3.77
C GLY A 19 2.08 -4.61 -4.30
N ARG A 20 1.61 -3.40 -3.98
CA ARG A 20 0.37 -2.83 -4.55
C ARG A 20 0.42 -2.73 -6.07
N ALA A 21 1.58 -2.45 -6.64
CA ALA A 21 1.74 -2.39 -8.09
C ALA A 21 1.41 -3.70 -8.80
N VAL A 22 1.49 -4.81 -8.06
CA VAL A 22 1.08 -6.16 -8.49
C VAL A 22 0.05 -6.78 -7.54
N GLY A 23 -0.78 -5.96 -6.89
CA GLY A 23 -1.68 -6.38 -5.80
C GLY A 23 -2.70 -7.47 -6.15
N ARG A 24 -2.91 -7.75 -7.44
CA ARG A 24 -3.79 -8.82 -7.95
C ARG A 24 -3.05 -10.10 -8.35
N VAL A 25 -1.72 -10.10 -8.24
CA VAL A 25 -0.87 -11.26 -8.51
C VAL A 25 -0.70 -12.07 -7.22
N GLY A 26 -0.95 -13.38 -7.30
CA GLY A 26 -0.85 -14.26 -6.14
C GLY A 26 -2.05 -14.14 -5.19
N PHE A 27 -2.52 -15.29 -4.68
CA PHE A 27 -3.63 -15.39 -3.76
C PHE A 27 -3.15 -15.53 -2.31
N GLY A 28 -3.89 -14.94 -1.37
CA GLY A 28 -3.64 -15.10 0.07
C GLY A 28 -2.48 -14.28 0.64
N LEU A 29 -1.86 -13.43 -0.19
CA LEU A 29 -0.78 -12.54 0.23
C LEU A 29 -1.31 -11.16 0.58
N ASP A 30 -0.66 -10.48 1.51
CA ASP A 30 -0.78 -9.03 1.68
C ASP A 30 0.18 -8.28 0.73
N ASN A 31 0.08 -6.95 0.68
CA ASN A 31 0.92 -6.15 -0.22
C ASN A 31 2.36 -6.01 0.26
N ARG A 32 2.64 -6.22 1.55
CA ARG A 32 4.00 -6.23 2.06
C ARG A 32 4.72 -7.49 1.58
N GLU A 33 4.07 -8.65 1.67
CA GLU A 33 4.57 -9.94 1.18
C GLU A 33 4.80 -9.91 -0.34
N ARG A 34 3.83 -9.41 -1.12
CA ARG A 34 4.00 -9.23 -2.57
C ARG A 34 5.19 -8.32 -2.90
N GLY A 35 5.35 -7.24 -2.14
CA GLY A 35 6.46 -6.30 -2.34
C GLY A 35 7.82 -6.94 -2.07
N LEU A 36 7.94 -7.73 -1.01
CA LEU A 36 9.16 -8.47 -0.70
C LEU A 36 9.51 -9.46 -1.81
N GLU A 37 8.52 -10.20 -2.33
CA GLU A 37 8.75 -11.11 -3.44
C GLU A 37 9.20 -10.36 -4.70
N MET A 38 8.56 -9.24 -5.02
CA MET A 38 8.97 -8.40 -6.16
C MET A 38 10.40 -7.87 -6.01
N LEU A 39 10.79 -7.45 -4.81
CA LEU A 39 12.16 -7.00 -4.53
C LEU A 39 13.16 -8.14 -4.75
N ASN A 40 12.89 -9.34 -4.22
CA ASN A 40 13.77 -10.49 -4.44
C ASN A 40 13.92 -10.81 -5.93
N GLN A 41 12.83 -10.76 -6.70
CA GLN A 41 12.86 -10.97 -8.14
C GLN A 41 13.69 -9.90 -8.87
N PHE A 42 13.65 -8.66 -8.39
CA PHE A 42 14.44 -7.55 -8.94
C PHE A 42 15.93 -7.74 -8.67
N GLU A 43 16.30 -8.07 -7.43
CA GLU A 43 17.69 -8.29 -7.05
C GLU A 43 18.31 -9.48 -7.78
N LEU A 44 17.54 -10.55 -8.00
CA LEU A 44 17.96 -11.71 -8.81
C LEU A 44 18.17 -11.35 -10.29
N GLN A 45 17.39 -10.40 -10.83
CA GLN A 45 17.50 -9.99 -12.23
C GLN A 45 18.69 -9.05 -12.47
N GLU A 46 18.92 -8.11 -11.55
CA GLU A 46 20.01 -7.15 -11.65
C GLU A 46 21.33 -7.66 -11.05
N ASP A 47 21.31 -8.85 -10.42
CA ASP A 47 22.46 -9.47 -9.74
C ASP A 47 23.10 -8.54 -8.70
N THR A 48 22.26 -7.76 -8.00
CA THR A 48 22.67 -6.79 -6.99
C THR A 48 21.56 -6.56 -5.98
N VAL A 49 21.95 -6.16 -4.76
CA VAL A 49 21.02 -5.69 -3.73
C VAL A 49 20.50 -4.29 -4.10
N LEU A 50 19.22 -4.02 -3.87
CA LEU A 50 18.54 -2.78 -4.28
C LEU A 50 18.00 -1.99 -3.08
N GLU A 51 18.84 -1.81 -2.05
CA GLU A 51 18.49 -1.12 -0.80
C GLU A 51 17.98 0.32 -1.03
N ASP A 52 18.54 1.05 -2.00
CA ASP A 52 18.19 2.46 -2.27
C ASP A 52 16.79 2.66 -2.87
N LEU A 53 16.15 1.59 -3.37
CA LEU A 53 14.77 1.66 -3.88
C LEU A 53 13.74 1.75 -2.75
N ILE A 54 14.03 1.09 -1.63
CA ILE A 54 13.04 0.85 -0.58
C ILE A 54 13.25 1.79 0.60
N CYS A 55 12.15 2.31 1.13
CA CYS A 55 12.15 3.08 2.37
C CYS A 55 11.08 2.59 3.35
N ALA A 56 11.17 3.09 4.59
CA ALA A 56 10.06 3.03 5.53
C ALA A 56 8.83 3.75 4.98
N GLU A 57 7.64 3.37 5.44
CA GLU A 57 6.37 3.91 4.94
C GLU A 57 6.31 5.43 5.01
N SER A 58 6.81 6.03 6.09
CA SER A 58 6.83 7.48 6.32
C SER A 58 7.68 8.28 5.33
N GLY A 59 8.62 7.63 4.63
CA GLY A 59 9.47 8.25 3.60
C GLY A 59 9.02 7.96 2.17
N CYS A 60 7.90 7.25 1.99
CA CYS A 60 7.49 6.72 0.70
C CYS A 60 6.99 7.82 -0.24
N ARG A 61 7.66 7.98 -1.39
CA ARG A 61 7.24 8.97 -2.40
C ARG A 61 5.92 8.63 -3.08
N ILE A 62 5.43 7.40 -2.99
CA ILE A 62 4.20 6.96 -3.67
C ILE A 62 2.96 7.17 -2.82
N CYS A 63 2.98 6.71 -1.56
CA CYS A 63 1.82 6.82 -0.66
C CYS A 63 1.91 7.96 0.34
N ASP A 64 3.03 8.69 0.37
CA ASP A 64 3.27 9.82 1.26
C ASP A 64 2.97 9.50 2.74
N GLY A 65 3.44 8.34 3.21
CA GLY A 65 3.25 7.92 4.61
C GLY A 65 1.91 7.25 4.92
N LEU A 66 0.89 7.34 4.06
CA LEU A 66 -0.47 6.89 4.38
C LEU A 66 -0.58 5.42 4.83
N ILE A 67 0.28 4.53 4.32
CA ILE A 67 0.30 3.12 4.74
C ILE A 67 0.86 2.98 6.17
N GLY A 68 1.84 3.80 6.54
CA GLY A 68 2.39 3.81 7.90
C GLY A 68 1.42 4.40 8.93
N ASP A 69 0.48 5.24 8.49
CA ASP A 69 -0.50 5.91 9.35
C ASP A 69 -1.80 5.12 9.57
N ILE A 70 -1.90 3.88 9.08
CA ILE A 70 -3.12 3.06 9.22
C ILE A 70 -3.54 2.91 10.68
N GLU A 71 -2.58 2.70 11.59
CA GLU A 71 -2.88 2.58 13.03
C GLU A 71 -3.47 3.87 13.60
N ASN A 72 -2.94 5.04 13.20
CA ASN A 72 -3.48 6.34 13.60
C ASN A 72 -4.91 6.51 13.08
N PHE A 73 -5.19 6.11 11.83
CA PHE A 73 -6.55 6.16 11.28
C PHE A 73 -7.52 5.24 12.01
N ILE A 74 -7.07 4.05 12.45
CA ILE A 74 -7.89 3.13 13.24
C ILE A 74 -8.28 3.78 14.57
N GLU A 75 -7.33 4.36 15.29
CA GLU A 75 -7.60 5.03 16.57
C GLU A 75 -8.57 6.21 16.41
N MET A 76 -8.38 7.05 15.38
CA MET A 76 -9.30 8.14 15.06
C MET A 76 -10.74 7.66 14.84
N VAL A 77 -10.90 6.54 14.13
CA VAL A 77 -12.24 5.95 13.88
C VAL A 77 -12.85 5.41 15.18
N LEU A 78 -12.07 4.74 16.03
CA LEU A 78 -12.54 4.19 17.30
C LEU A 78 -12.98 5.27 18.29
N GLU A 79 -12.23 6.37 18.37
CA GLU A 79 -12.59 7.52 19.19
C GLU A 79 -13.96 8.09 18.78
N ASP A 80 -14.22 8.20 17.47
CA ASP A 80 -15.51 8.66 16.97
C ASP A 80 -16.63 7.63 17.15
N PHE A 81 -16.34 6.33 17.02
CA PHE A 81 -17.31 5.25 17.21
C PHE A 81 -17.83 5.17 18.64
N SER A 82 -17.03 5.58 19.63
CA SER A 82 -17.42 5.58 21.06
C SER A 82 -18.71 6.36 21.37
N LYS A 83 -19.12 7.25 20.46
CA LYS A 83 -20.33 8.08 20.56
C LYS A 83 -21.61 7.33 20.15
N PHE A 84 -21.49 6.13 19.57
CA PHE A 84 -22.59 5.39 18.97
C PHE A 84 -22.62 3.93 19.43
N SER A 85 -23.81 3.33 19.44
CA SER A 85 -23.96 1.88 19.52
C SER A 85 -24.13 1.33 18.10
N LEU A 86 -23.13 0.63 17.59
CA LEU A 86 -23.07 0.15 16.21
C LEU A 86 -23.21 -1.38 16.17
N SER A 87 -23.85 -1.90 15.13
CA SER A 87 -23.92 -3.35 14.83
C SER A 87 -23.24 -3.72 13.52
N THR A 88 -23.05 -2.75 12.63
CA THR A 88 -22.30 -2.86 11.37
C THR A 88 -21.71 -1.50 11.03
N PHE A 89 -20.66 -1.48 10.23
CA PHE A 89 -20.05 -0.24 9.74
C PHE A 89 -19.46 -0.43 8.34
N LYS A 90 -19.12 0.69 7.69
CA LYS A 90 -18.39 0.71 6.42
C LYS A 90 -17.30 1.77 6.49
N ILE A 91 -16.09 1.39 6.11
CA ILE A 91 -14.95 2.31 6.02
C ILE A 91 -14.69 2.67 4.56
N GLY A 92 -14.45 3.96 4.32
CA GLY A 92 -14.07 4.51 3.04
C GLY A 92 -13.06 5.64 3.25
N THR A 93 -12.18 5.83 2.27
CA THR A 93 -11.11 6.84 2.31
C THR A 93 -11.24 7.82 1.15
N ILE A 94 -10.89 9.07 1.44
CA ILE A 94 -10.59 10.10 0.45
C ILE A 94 -9.09 10.32 0.54
N VAL A 95 -8.43 10.29 -0.62
CA VAL A 95 -6.97 10.39 -0.75
C VAL A 95 -6.70 11.50 -1.75
N ASP A 96 -5.67 12.30 -1.48
CA ASP A 96 -5.27 13.41 -2.34
C ASP A 96 -5.00 12.96 -3.77
N ASN A 97 -5.44 13.76 -4.74
CA ASN A 97 -5.35 13.41 -6.15
C ASN A 97 -3.89 13.23 -6.60
N GLU A 98 -2.96 14.00 -6.05
CA GLU A 98 -1.53 13.88 -6.37
C GLU A 98 -0.99 12.47 -6.04
N ILE A 99 -1.42 11.88 -4.92
CA ILE A 99 -1.06 10.51 -4.53
C ILE A 99 -1.68 9.50 -5.49
N LEU A 100 -2.93 9.71 -5.92
CA LEU A 100 -3.62 8.81 -6.84
C LEU A 100 -3.02 8.85 -8.26
N GLU A 101 -2.67 10.03 -8.75
CA GLU A 101 -2.00 10.20 -10.04
C GLU A 101 -0.64 9.52 -10.04
N LYS A 102 0.16 9.78 -8.99
CA LYS A 102 1.49 9.18 -8.82
C LYS A 102 1.45 7.66 -8.65
N GLU A 103 0.44 7.15 -7.95
CA GLU A 103 0.14 5.72 -7.89
C GLU A 103 -0.08 5.15 -9.29
N ILE A 104 -0.94 5.76 -10.11
CA ILE A 104 -1.24 5.28 -11.46
C ILE A 104 0.02 5.26 -12.33
N GLU A 105 0.82 6.32 -12.28
CA GLU A 105 2.09 6.39 -13.00
C GLU A 105 3.04 5.25 -12.60
N PHE A 106 3.23 5.02 -11.31
CA PHE A 106 4.07 3.94 -10.81
C PHE A 106 3.54 2.56 -11.23
N GLN A 107 2.24 2.33 -11.10
CA GLN A 107 1.60 1.06 -11.44
C GLN A 107 1.68 0.72 -12.93
N SER A 108 1.65 1.75 -13.79
CA SER A 108 1.71 1.57 -15.25
C SER A 108 2.99 0.89 -15.73
N ILE A 109 4.06 0.88 -14.92
CA ILE A 109 5.34 0.23 -15.22
C ILE A 109 5.23 -1.30 -15.21
N PHE A 110 4.31 -1.85 -14.40
CA PHE A 110 4.22 -3.28 -14.14
C PHE A 110 3.21 -4.00 -15.05
N GLY A 111 2.22 -3.28 -15.55
CA GLY A 111 1.22 -3.79 -16.49
C GLY A 111 -0.22 -3.46 -16.10
N GLU A 112 -1.12 -3.52 -17.08
CA GLU A 112 -2.54 -3.22 -16.88
C GLU A 112 -3.25 -4.30 -16.06
N GLY A 113 -4.12 -3.86 -15.14
CA GLY A 113 -5.01 -4.75 -14.41
C GLY A 113 -4.34 -5.64 -13.35
N LEU A 114 -3.06 -5.41 -13.05
CA LEU A 114 -2.31 -6.13 -12.01
C LEU A 114 -2.36 -5.46 -10.64
N SER A 115 -2.68 -4.17 -10.58
CA SER A 115 -2.52 -3.38 -9.37
C SER A 115 -3.74 -3.39 -8.42
N GLU A 116 -3.48 -3.07 -7.15
CA GLU A 116 -4.48 -2.68 -6.16
C GLU A 116 -4.37 -1.18 -5.87
N SER A 117 -5.50 -0.47 -5.78
CA SER A 117 -5.50 0.95 -5.44
C SER A 117 -5.19 1.17 -3.96
N ILE A 118 -4.56 2.31 -3.63
CA ILE A 118 -4.27 2.67 -2.24
C ILE A 118 -5.56 2.74 -1.40
N LYS A 119 -6.64 3.26 -1.98
CA LYS A 119 -7.96 3.32 -1.33
C LYS A 119 -8.47 1.93 -0.94
N SER A 120 -8.30 0.94 -1.83
CA SER A 120 -8.70 -0.45 -1.54
C SER A 120 -7.94 -1.01 -0.35
N GLN A 121 -6.61 -0.85 -0.34
CA GLN A 121 -5.77 -1.30 0.76
C GLN A 121 -6.14 -0.61 2.08
N LEU A 122 -6.22 0.73 2.10
CA LEU A 122 -6.55 1.50 3.30
C LEU A 122 -7.94 1.12 3.84
N ASN A 123 -8.96 1.04 2.98
CA ASN A 123 -10.31 0.65 3.41
C ASN A 123 -10.33 -0.74 4.04
N ARG A 124 -9.59 -1.70 3.46
CA ARG A 124 -9.50 -3.08 3.95
C ARG A 124 -8.77 -3.13 5.30
N GLU A 125 -7.59 -2.54 5.39
CA GLU A 125 -6.73 -2.64 6.57
C GLU A 125 -7.28 -1.85 7.75
N ILE A 126 -7.74 -0.61 7.53
CA ILE A 126 -8.43 0.16 8.58
C ILE A 126 -9.71 -0.57 9.00
N GLY A 127 -10.48 -1.12 8.04
CA GLY A 127 -11.70 -1.89 8.31
C GLY A 127 -11.46 -3.09 9.24
N ILE A 128 -10.47 -3.90 8.92
CA ILE A 128 -10.06 -5.06 9.73
C ILE A 128 -9.58 -4.60 11.12
N GLY A 129 -8.76 -3.55 11.18
CA GLY A 129 -8.23 -3.02 12.44
C GLY A 129 -9.33 -2.51 13.37
N VAL A 130 -10.27 -1.72 12.85
CA VAL A 130 -11.42 -1.22 13.60
C VAL A 130 -12.32 -2.38 14.06
N TYR A 131 -12.60 -3.37 13.21
CA TYR A 131 -13.38 -4.56 13.58
C TYR A 131 -12.74 -5.28 14.78
N ASN A 132 -11.46 -5.60 14.67
CA ASN A 132 -10.72 -6.35 15.68
C ASN A 132 -10.65 -5.62 17.03
N LYS A 133 -10.56 -4.28 17.03
CA LYS A 133 -10.46 -3.48 18.26
C LYS A 133 -11.80 -3.09 18.87
N SER A 134 -12.83 -2.86 18.05
CA SER A 134 -14.16 -2.47 18.54
C SER A 134 -15.00 -3.65 19.01
N GLY A 135 -14.76 -4.86 18.51
CA GLY A 135 -15.52 -6.06 18.85
C GLY A 135 -16.96 -6.05 18.34
N ILE A 136 -17.27 -5.18 17.38
CA ILE A 136 -18.55 -5.13 16.64
C ILE A 136 -18.65 -6.33 15.70
#